data_AF-A0A0G2FSV2-F1
#
_entry.id   AF-A0A0G2FSV2-F1
#
_cell.length_a   1.000
_cell.length_b   1.000
_cell.length_c   1.000
_cell.angle_alpha   90.00
_cell.angle_beta   90.00
_cell.angle_gamma   90.00
#
_symmetry.space_group_name_H-M   'P 1'
#
loop_
_entity.id
_entity.type
_entity.pdbx_description
1 polymer ?
#
loop_
_entity_poly.entity_id
_entity_poly.type
_entity_poly.pdbx_seq_one_letter_code
_entity_poly.pdbx_strand_id
1 'polypeptide(L)'
;MVTRSAPPPPQTDLKTVVESRNREWHFHIYFLIQSQTETAAALALRDAVLKLRRDGAFVAVPLFRVNHYPMGPHPAGSYEIWVPDSSFSDVFFYLSANRGNLSILVHPLTSDQRGDHETRNAWMGTPWPIFLDGLPTEGEVPLQYPELGLGWSTSPKQEISLEERRKQGAEVEALLANDPEAAPAPRD
;
A
#
# COMPACT_ATOMS: atom_id res chain seq x y z
N MET A 1 -31.73 2.70 15.38
CA MET A 1 -31.24 3.68 14.39
C MET A 1 -29.82 4.02 14.80
N VAL A 2 -28.80 3.41 14.18
CA VAL A 2 -27.40 3.70 14.50
C VAL A 2 -27.09 5.04 13.85
N THR A 3 -26.98 6.11 14.64
CA THR A 3 -26.49 7.41 14.17
C THR A 3 -25.03 7.24 13.81
N ARG A 4 -24.73 7.02 12.52
CA ARG A 4 -23.35 7.13 12.04
C ARG A 4 -22.95 8.59 12.18
N SER A 5 -22.00 8.87 13.07
CA SER A 5 -21.32 10.17 13.13
C SER A 5 -20.88 10.56 11.74
N ALA A 6 -20.97 11.84 11.39
CA ALA A 6 -20.30 12.34 10.19
C ALA A 6 -18.82 11.97 10.28
N PRO A 7 -18.18 11.55 9.16
CA PRO A 7 -16.75 11.33 9.15
C PRO A 7 -16.04 12.65 9.52
N PRO A 8 -14.90 12.57 10.24
CA PRO A 8 -14.14 13.77 10.57
C PRO A 8 -13.65 14.47 9.28
N PRO A 9 -13.43 15.80 9.32
CA PRO A 9 -12.79 16.48 8.21
C PRO A 9 -11.38 15.91 7.97
N PRO A 10 -10.83 16.07 6.75
CA PRO A 10 -9.45 15.70 6.46
C PRO A 10 -8.48 16.37 7.44
N GLN A 11 -7.51 15.59 7.94
CA GLN A 11 -6.44 16.12 8.79
C GLN A 11 -5.49 16.98 7.96
N THR A 12 -5.19 18.20 8.43
CA THR A 12 -4.32 19.17 7.75
C THR A 12 -3.06 19.53 8.52
N ASP A 13 -2.95 19.13 9.80
CA ASP A 13 -1.73 19.35 10.57
C ASP A 13 -0.57 18.51 10.01
N LEU A 14 0.45 19.19 9.49
CA LEU A 14 1.61 18.57 8.82
C LEU A 14 2.27 17.49 9.69
N LYS A 15 2.46 17.77 10.98
CA LYS A 15 3.13 16.82 11.89
C LYS A 15 2.31 15.55 12.02
N THR A 16 1.02 15.69 12.29
CA THR A 16 0.08 14.58 12.45
C THR A 16 0.06 13.71 11.19
N VAL A 17 -0.10 14.30 10.01
CA VAL A 17 -0.14 13.54 8.74
C VAL A 17 1.16 12.79 8.47
N VAL A 18 2.32 13.43 8.72
CA VAL A 18 3.63 12.82 8.47
C VAL A 18 3.92 11.68 9.44
N GLU A 19 3.56 11.85 10.72
CA GLU A 19 3.83 10.87 11.78
C GLU A 19 2.84 9.70 11.74
N SER A 20 1.59 9.92 11.33
CA SER A 20 0.55 8.87 11.28
C SER A 20 0.48 8.10 9.96
N ARG A 21 1.40 8.35 9.01
CA ARG A 21 1.36 7.69 7.70
C ARG A 21 1.55 6.17 7.84
N ASN A 22 0.90 5.41 6.97
CA ASN A 22 1.09 3.96 6.89
C ASN A 22 2.50 3.63 6.38
N ARG A 23 3.23 2.81 7.12
CA ARG A 23 4.64 2.49 6.82
C ARG A 23 4.84 1.20 6.04
N GLU A 24 3.85 0.32 6.05
CA GLU A 24 3.93 -1.00 5.44
C GLU A 24 2.63 -1.28 4.69
N TRP A 25 2.76 -2.00 3.58
CA TRP A 25 1.68 -2.28 2.64
C TRP A 25 1.75 -3.72 2.16
N HIS A 26 0.58 -4.29 1.89
CA HIS A 26 0.46 -5.56 1.18
C HIS A 26 -0.13 -5.35 -0.20
N PHE A 27 0.43 -6.10 -1.15
CA PHE A 27 -0.11 -6.27 -2.49
C PHE A 27 -0.48 -7.74 -2.65
N HIS A 28 -1.77 -8.06 -2.73
CA HIS A 28 -2.25 -9.42 -2.99
C HIS A 28 -2.62 -9.56 -4.45
N ILE A 29 -1.88 -10.40 -5.16
CA ILE A 29 -2.11 -10.69 -6.58
C ILE A 29 -3.09 -11.84 -6.66
N TYR A 30 -4.20 -11.65 -7.37
CA TYR A 30 -5.27 -12.64 -7.55
C TYR A 30 -5.26 -13.26 -8.94
N PHE A 31 -5.57 -14.55 -8.97
CA PHE A 31 -5.75 -15.33 -10.18
C PHE A 31 -6.84 -16.40 -10.00
N LEU A 32 -7.54 -16.72 -11.08
CA LEU A 32 -8.43 -17.87 -11.16
C LEU A 32 -7.61 -19.16 -11.20
N ILE A 33 -7.76 -20.01 -10.18
CA ILE A 33 -7.04 -21.28 -10.06
C ILE A 33 -7.36 -22.23 -11.23
N GLN A 34 -8.58 -22.14 -11.79
CA GLN A 34 -9.01 -22.90 -12.96
C GLN A 34 -8.29 -22.47 -14.24
N SER A 35 -7.72 -21.26 -14.27
CA SER A 35 -6.99 -20.72 -15.41
C SER A 35 -5.49 -20.99 -15.23
N GLN A 36 -4.98 -21.98 -15.97
CA GLN A 36 -3.53 -22.22 -16.03
C GLN A 36 -2.77 -21.00 -16.57
N THR A 37 -3.38 -20.25 -17.48
CA THR A 37 -2.79 -19.02 -18.03
C THR A 37 -2.63 -17.94 -16.96
N GLU A 38 -3.67 -17.69 -16.14
CA GLU A 38 -3.54 -16.71 -15.06
C GLU A 38 -2.59 -17.18 -13.96
N THR A 39 -2.63 -18.46 -13.62
CA THR A 39 -1.69 -19.04 -12.64
C THR A 39 -0.25 -18.88 -13.11
N ALA A 40 0.05 -19.19 -14.38
CA ALA A 40 1.38 -19.00 -14.95
C ALA A 40 1.79 -17.51 -14.98
N ALA A 41 0.87 -16.61 -15.34
CA ALA A 41 1.13 -15.16 -15.32
C ALA A 41 1.42 -14.65 -13.91
N ALA A 42 0.67 -15.10 -12.90
CA ALA A 42 0.85 -14.73 -11.51
C ALA A 42 2.21 -15.18 -10.97
N LEU A 43 2.61 -16.43 -11.26
CA LEU A 43 3.92 -16.95 -10.86
C LEU A 43 5.07 -16.25 -11.60
N ALA A 44 4.91 -15.95 -12.89
CA ALA A 44 5.91 -15.21 -13.65
C ALA A 44 6.10 -13.79 -13.12
N LEU A 45 5.00 -13.10 -12.75
CA LEU A 45 5.05 -11.78 -12.12
C LEU A 45 5.75 -11.82 -10.77
N ARG A 46 5.46 -12.84 -9.95
CA ARG A 46 6.15 -13.07 -8.67
C ARG A 46 7.66 -13.26 -8.86
N ASP A 47 8.06 -14.08 -9.83
CA ASP A 47 9.47 -14.30 -10.15
C ASP A 47 10.16 -13.02 -10.66
N ALA A 48 9.46 -12.19 -11.42
CA ALA A 48 9.98 -10.91 -11.88
C ALA A 48 10.20 -9.94 -10.70
N VAL A 49 9.27 -9.85 -9.76
CA VAL A 49 9.43 -9.06 -8.52
C VAL A 49 10.65 -9.55 -7.72
N LEU A 50 10.85 -10.86 -7.58
CA LEU A 50 12.00 -11.41 -6.87
C LEU A 50 13.34 -11.08 -7.56
N LYS A 51 13.38 -11.16 -8.90
CA LYS A 51 14.56 -10.76 -9.69
C LYS A 51 14.86 -9.27 -9.52
N LEU A 52 13.83 -8.42 -9.62
CA LEU A 52 13.97 -6.97 -9.47
C LEU A 52 14.38 -6.54 -8.06
N ARG A 53 13.85 -7.21 -7.01
CA ARG A 53 14.35 -7.06 -5.64
C ARG A 53 15.83 -7.38 -5.56
N ARG A 54 16.25 -8.54 -6.08
CA ARG A 54 17.65 -8.98 -6.06
C ARG A 54 18.55 -7.95 -6.77
N ASP A 55 18.07 -7.39 -7.87
CA ASP A 55 18.82 -6.47 -8.72
C ASP A 55 18.72 -5.01 -8.24
N GLY A 56 18.03 -4.75 -7.12
CA GLY A 56 18.00 -3.46 -6.43
C GLY A 56 17.01 -2.44 -6.98
N ALA A 57 16.01 -2.86 -7.77
CA ALA A 57 15.01 -1.95 -8.32
C ALA A 57 14.08 -1.36 -7.25
N PHE A 58 13.75 -2.14 -6.22
CA PHE A 58 12.90 -1.77 -5.09
C PHE A 58 12.98 -2.83 -3.99
N VAL A 59 12.44 -2.51 -2.80
CA VAL A 59 12.22 -3.52 -1.76
C VAL A 59 10.79 -4.04 -1.82
N ALA A 60 10.65 -5.33 -2.12
CA ALA A 60 9.38 -6.04 -2.13
C ALA A 60 9.61 -7.49 -1.73
N VAL A 61 8.84 -8.00 -0.77
CA VAL A 61 9.01 -9.35 -0.22
C VAL A 61 7.76 -10.19 -0.49
N PRO A 62 7.71 -10.93 -1.61
CA PRO A 62 6.68 -11.92 -1.83
C PRO A 62 6.73 -13.00 -0.74
N LEU A 63 5.59 -13.28 -0.11
CA LEU A 63 5.49 -14.38 0.85
C LEU A 63 5.84 -15.70 0.13
N PHE A 64 6.49 -16.63 0.85
CA PHE A 64 6.90 -17.90 0.26
C PHE A 64 5.69 -18.68 -0.30
N ARG A 65 4.57 -18.64 0.40
CA ARG A 65 3.35 -19.37 0.07
C ARG A 65 2.62 -18.72 -1.11
N VAL A 66 2.18 -19.57 -2.03
CA VAL A 66 1.14 -19.24 -3.01
C VAL A 66 -0.11 -20.01 -2.62
N ASN A 67 -1.22 -19.31 -2.51
CA ASN A 67 -2.52 -19.89 -2.18
C ASN A 67 -3.13 -20.46 -3.47
N HIS A 68 -3.27 -21.78 -3.54
CA HIS A 68 -3.96 -22.47 -4.64
C HIS A 68 -5.40 -22.87 -4.29
N TYR A 69 -5.96 -22.22 -3.27
CA TYR A 69 -7.33 -22.30 -2.79
C TYR A 69 -7.60 -21.07 -1.90
N PRO A 70 -8.86 -20.70 -1.63
CA PRO A 70 -9.17 -19.57 -0.77
C PRO A 70 -8.53 -19.71 0.62
N MET A 71 -7.88 -18.66 1.11
CA MET A 71 -7.17 -18.68 2.39
C MET A 71 -7.31 -17.33 3.09
N GLY A 72 -7.66 -17.37 4.38
CA GLY A 72 -7.92 -16.15 5.15
C GLY A 72 -9.04 -15.32 4.50
N PRO A 73 -8.84 -14.00 4.28
CA PRO A 73 -9.86 -13.15 3.67
C PRO A 73 -9.90 -13.27 2.13
N HIS A 74 -8.97 -14.01 1.52
CA HIS A 74 -8.74 -14.03 0.08
C HIS A 74 -9.58 -15.13 -0.61
N PRO A 75 -10.53 -14.78 -1.50
CA PRO A 75 -11.52 -15.71 -2.04
C PRO A 75 -11.03 -16.60 -3.20
N ALA A 76 -9.78 -16.45 -3.65
CA ALA A 76 -9.26 -17.10 -4.85
C ALA A 76 -7.79 -17.49 -4.73
N GLY A 77 -7.20 -17.93 -5.85
CA GLY A 77 -5.76 -18.09 -5.94
C GLY A 77 -5.09 -16.74 -5.69
N SER A 78 -4.11 -16.73 -4.79
CA SER A 78 -3.46 -15.47 -4.40
C SER A 78 -2.05 -15.66 -3.88
N TYR A 79 -1.25 -14.60 -3.91
CA TYR A 79 -0.07 -14.49 -3.07
C TYR A 79 0.13 -13.04 -2.64
N GLU A 80 0.79 -12.88 -1.50
CA GLU A 80 1.06 -11.59 -0.86
C GLU A 80 2.47 -11.10 -1.23
N ILE A 81 2.62 -9.78 -1.32
CA ILE A 81 3.91 -9.08 -1.35
C ILE A 81 3.88 -7.99 -0.28
N TRP A 82 4.81 -8.07 0.68
CA TRP A 82 5.08 -6.99 1.62
C TRP A 82 5.96 -5.91 0.99
N VAL A 83 5.61 -4.65 1.22
CA VAL A 83 6.30 -3.48 0.67
C VAL A 83 6.37 -2.37 1.73
N PRO A 84 7.56 -1.83 2.05
CA PRO A 84 7.68 -0.65 2.91
C PRO A 84 7.26 0.63 2.16
N ASP A 85 6.85 1.66 2.90
CA ASP A 85 6.44 2.96 2.34
C ASP A 85 7.50 3.56 1.40
N SER A 86 8.79 3.39 1.73
CA SER A 86 9.93 3.84 0.93
C SER A 86 10.06 3.17 -0.44
N SER A 87 9.39 2.04 -0.70
CA SER A 87 9.37 1.36 -2.01
C SER A 87 7.97 1.26 -2.60
N PHE A 88 6.95 1.85 -1.96
CA PHE A 88 5.56 1.74 -2.38
C PHE A 88 5.35 2.20 -3.82
N SER A 89 5.85 3.38 -4.17
CA SER A 89 5.67 3.97 -5.51
C SER A 89 6.29 3.10 -6.59
N ASP A 90 7.52 2.63 -6.39
CA ASP A 90 8.25 1.85 -7.40
C ASP A 90 7.57 0.51 -7.67
N VAL A 91 7.11 -0.17 -6.61
CA VAL A 91 6.36 -1.42 -6.73
C VAL A 91 4.99 -1.16 -7.38
N PHE A 92 4.29 -0.11 -6.97
CA PHE A 92 3.01 0.26 -7.55
C PHE A 92 3.13 0.54 -9.05
N PHE A 93 4.12 1.34 -9.47
CA PHE A 93 4.37 1.65 -10.88
C PHE A 93 4.68 0.39 -11.68
N TYR A 94 5.57 -0.46 -11.17
CA TYR A 94 5.93 -1.71 -11.83
C TYR A 94 4.70 -2.62 -12.02
N LEU A 95 3.94 -2.87 -10.95
CA LEU A 95 2.76 -3.74 -11.00
C LEU A 95 1.67 -3.15 -11.90
N SER A 96 1.45 -1.83 -11.84
CA SER A 96 0.49 -1.15 -12.71
C SER A 96 0.82 -1.36 -14.20
N ALA A 97 2.10 -1.34 -14.57
CA ALA A 97 2.53 -1.51 -15.95
C ALA A 97 2.65 -2.99 -16.39
N ASN A 98 2.88 -3.93 -15.46
CA ASN A 98 3.30 -5.30 -15.80
C ASN A 98 2.37 -6.42 -15.33
N ARG A 99 1.30 -6.12 -14.57
CA ARG A 99 0.39 -7.16 -14.04
C ARG A 99 -0.45 -7.89 -15.09
N GLY A 100 -0.47 -7.41 -16.34
CA GLY A 100 -1.39 -7.90 -17.36
C GLY A 100 -2.84 -7.79 -16.90
N ASN A 101 -3.58 -8.91 -16.93
CA ASN A 101 -4.99 -8.97 -16.53
C ASN A 101 -5.21 -9.36 -15.06
N LEU A 102 -4.15 -9.61 -14.29
CA LEU A 102 -4.26 -10.02 -12.88
C LEU A 102 -4.78 -8.87 -12.02
N SER A 103 -5.67 -9.17 -11.07
CA SER A 103 -6.18 -8.17 -10.14
C SER A 103 -5.32 -8.09 -8.88
N ILE A 104 -5.12 -6.90 -8.33
CA ILE A 104 -4.25 -6.69 -7.16
C ILE A 104 -4.99 -5.88 -6.11
N LEU A 105 -5.19 -6.47 -4.92
CA LEU A 105 -5.60 -5.73 -3.72
C LEU A 105 -4.36 -5.08 -3.11
N VAL A 106 -4.45 -3.77 -2.86
CA VAL A 106 -3.39 -3.00 -2.19
C VAL A 106 -3.97 -2.46 -0.90
N HIS A 107 -3.37 -2.73 0.25
CA HIS A 107 -3.84 -2.18 1.53
C HIS A 107 -2.68 -1.91 2.50
N PRO A 108 -2.83 -0.98 3.44
CA PRO A 108 -1.83 -0.73 4.46
C PRO A 108 -1.83 -1.84 5.54
N LEU A 109 -0.78 -1.87 6.36
CA LEU A 109 -0.69 -2.74 7.54
C LEU A 109 -0.78 -1.89 8.81
N THR A 110 -1.95 -1.91 9.43
CA THR A 110 -2.23 -1.23 10.70
C THR A 110 -2.79 -2.21 11.72
N SER A 111 -3.13 -1.70 12.90
CA SER A 111 -3.84 -2.46 13.93
C SER A 111 -5.28 -2.82 13.55
N ASP A 112 -5.87 -2.15 12.56
CA ASP A 112 -7.25 -2.37 12.09
C ASP A 112 -7.23 -3.10 10.75
N GLN A 113 -6.99 -4.42 10.79
CA GLN A 113 -6.87 -5.24 9.59
C GLN A 113 -8.16 -5.25 8.76
N ARG A 114 -9.32 -5.27 9.41
CA ARG A 114 -10.60 -5.19 8.70
C ARG A 114 -10.72 -3.87 7.96
N GLY A 115 -10.48 -2.74 8.63
CA GLY A 115 -10.52 -1.41 8.01
C GLY A 115 -9.53 -1.28 6.86
N ASP A 116 -8.34 -1.87 6.99
CA ASP A 116 -7.32 -1.93 5.94
C ASP A 116 -7.83 -2.66 4.69
N HIS A 117 -8.48 -3.81 4.86
CA HIS A 117 -9.03 -4.62 3.77
C HIS A 117 -10.36 -4.10 3.22
N GLU A 118 -11.14 -3.35 3.99
CA GLU A 118 -12.50 -2.92 3.62
C GLU A 118 -12.52 -1.49 3.06
N THR A 119 -11.91 -0.54 3.77
CA THR A 119 -12.11 0.90 3.51
C THR A 119 -10.85 1.65 3.13
N ARG A 120 -9.67 1.17 3.54
CA ARG A 120 -8.37 1.81 3.22
C ARG A 120 -7.64 1.11 2.06
N ASN A 121 -8.28 0.14 1.43
CA ASN A 121 -7.72 -0.57 0.30
C ASN A 121 -7.78 0.25 -1.00
N ALA A 122 -7.03 -0.21 -1.98
CA ALA A 122 -7.18 0.11 -3.38
C ALA A 122 -7.13 -1.18 -4.21
N TRP A 123 -7.63 -1.11 -5.44
CA TRP A 123 -7.58 -2.21 -6.40
C TRP A 123 -6.92 -1.78 -7.70
N MET A 124 -6.00 -2.60 -8.20
CA MET A 124 -5.60 -2.57 -9.60
C MET A 124 -6.37 -3.66 -10.36
N GLY A 125 -7.13 -3.28 -11.38
CA GLY A 125 -7.98 -4.23 -12.12
C GLY A 125 -9.32 -4.44 -11.43
N THR A 126 -9.93 -5.62 -11.63
CA THR A 126 -11.27 -5.91 -11.13
C THR A 126 -11.24 -6.29 -9.65
N PRO A 127 -11.96 -5.59 -8.76
CA PRO A 127 -12.03 -5.95 -7.35
C PRO A 127 -12.63 -7.34 -7.13
N TRP A 128 -12.09 -8.07 -6.15
CA TRP A 128 -12.64 -9.34 -5.69
C TRP A 128 -13.43 -9.17 -4.39
N PRO A 129 -14.45 -10.01 -4.14
CA PRO A 129 -15.21 -9.97 -2.89
C PRO A 129 -14.38 -10.55 -1.73
N ILE A 130 -13.78 -9.66 -0.93
CA ILE A 130 -12.97 -10.05 0.23
C ILE A 130 -13.86 -10.57 1.35
N PHE A 131 -13.46 -11.67 1.98
CA PHE A 131 -14.14 -12.22 3.15
C PHE A 131 -13.70 -11.45 4.41
N LEU A 132 -14.50 -10.46 4.81
CA LEU A 132 -14.16 -9.52 5.88
C LEU A 132 -14.48 -10.01 7.29
N ASP A 133 -15.36 -10.99 7.45
CA ASP A 133 -15.89 -11.40 8.77
C ASP A 133 -14.84 -12.05 9.66
N GLY A 134 -13.78 -12.62 9.06
CA GLY A 134 -12.65 -13.20 9.80
C GLY A 134 -11.58 -12.20 10.21
N LEU A 135 -11.67 -10.93 9.82
CA LEU A 135 -10.62 -9.94 10.06
C LEU A 135 -10.84 -9.17 11.37
N PRO A 136 -9.79 -9.02 12.21
CA PRO A 136 -9.89 -8.23 13.43
C PRO A 136 -9.98 -6.73 13.11
N THR A 137 -10.71 -6.00 13.94
CA THR A 137 -10.83 -4.53 13.86
C THR A 137 -9.83 -3.79 14.75
N GLU A 138 -9.11 -4.53 15.61
CA GLU A 138 -8.10 -4.01 16.52
C GLU A 138 -7.02 -5.08 16.74
N GLY A 139 -5.80 -4.65 17.05
CA GLY A 139 -4.67 -5.54 17.23
C GLY A 139 -3.34 -4.78 17.34
N GLU A 140 -2.24 -5.53 17.32
CA GLU A 140 -0.90 -4.93 17.20
C GLU A 140 -0.62 -4.57 15.74
N VAL A 141 0.17 -3.51 15.53
CA VAL A 141 0.67 -3.18 14.20
C VAL A 141 1.59 -4.32 13.74
N PRO A 142 1.34 -4.96 12.59
CA PRO A 142 2.20 -6.04 12.11
C PRO A 142 3.60 -5.49 11.82
N LEU A 143 4.62 -6.12 12.41
CA LEU A 143 6.03 -5.80 12.18
C LEU A 143 6.67 -6.89 11.33
N GLN A 144 6.56 -6.78 10.02
CA GLN A 144 7.12 -7.79 9.10
C GLN A 144 8.55 -7.39 8.68
N TYR A 145 9.48 -8.35 8.73
CA TYR A 145 10.88 -8.18 8.31
C TYR A 145 11.66 -7.04 9.02
N PRO A 146 11.64 -6.95 10.37
CA PRO A 146 12.33 -5.89 11.10
C PRO A 146 13.84 -5.82 10.82
N GLU A 147 14.46 -6.92 10.43
CA GLU A 147 15.88 -7.00 10.04
C GLU A 147 16.25 -6.09 8.86
N LEU A 148 15.26 -5.64 8.07
CA LEU A 148 15.48 -4.72 6.95
C LEU A 148 15.60 -3.26 7.41
N GLY A 149 15.14 -2.90 8.62
CA GLY A 149 15.14 -1.51 9.10
C GLY A 149 14.26 -0.56 8.27
N LEU A 150 13.22 -1.10 7.62
CA LEU A 150 12.29 -0.37 6.76
C LEU A 150 10.87 -0.39 7.34
N GLY A 151 9.97 0.42 6.79
CA GLY A 151 8.59 0.48 7.24
C GLY A 151 8.49 0.93 8.70
N TRP A 152 7.80 0.15 9.54
CA TRP A 152 7.67 0.47 10.97
C TRP A 152 9.01 0.38 11.73
N SER A 153 10.03 -0.25 11.13
CA SER A 153 11.39 -0.35 11.70
C SER A 153 12.34 0.78 11.27
N THR A 154 11.88 1.77 10.49
CA THR A 154 12.73 2.86 9.99
C THR A 154 13.25 3.76 11.12
N SER A 155 14.54 4.11 11.04
CA SER A 155 15.16 5.00 12.02
C SER A 155 14.62 6.43 11.88
N PRO A 156 14.28 7.13 12.99
CA PRO A 156 13.88 8.54 12.94
C PRO A 156 14.92 9.45 12.26
N LYS A 157 16.20 9.06 12.23
CA LYS A 157 17.27 9.83 11.56
C LYS A 157 17.18 9.80 10.04
N GLN A 158 16.43 8.88 9.46
CA GLN A 158 16.20 8.77 8.02
C GLN A 158 15.01 9.61 7.55
N GLU A 159 14.25 10.20 8.47
CA GLU A 159 13.10 11.06 8.17
C GLU A 159 13.54 12.47 7.75
N ILE A 160 12.85 13.02 6.76
CA ILE A 160 12.93 14.45 6.43
C ILE A 160 12.29 15.24 7.57
N SER A 161 13.01 16.24 8.11
CA SER A 161 12.52 17.07 9.21
C SER A 161 11.28 17.88 8.81
N LEU A 162 10.45 18.25 9.81
CA LEU A 162 9.28 19.08 9.57
C LEU A 162 9.64 20.48 9.02
N GLU A 163 10.82 20.99 9.38
CA GLU A 163 11.32 22.26 8.85
C GLU A 163 11.64 22.14 7.35
N GLU A 164 12.37 21.11 6.96
CA GLU A 164 12.69 20.87 5.55
C GLU A 164 11.44 20.59 4.72
N ARG A 165 10.46 19.84 5.26
CA ARG A 165 9.15 19.63 4.61
C ARG A 165 8.41 20.95 4.37
N ARG A 166 8.38 21.85 5.35
CA ARG A 166 7.75 23.18 5.19
C ARG A 166 8.45 24.02 4.14
N LYS A 167 9.79 23.98 4.12
CA LYS A 167 10.59 24.68 3.12
C LYS A 167 10.27 24.17 1.70
N GLN A 168 10.27 22.85 1.49
CA GLN A 168 9.90 22.25 0.20
C GLN A 168 8.47 22.61 -0.21
N GLY A 169 7.51 22.60 0.73
CA GLY A 169 6.14 23.04 0.47
C GLY A 169 6.07 24.51 0.02
N ALA A 170 6.78 25.41 0.69
CA ALA A 170 6.83 26.83 0.32
C ALA A 170 7.46 27.05 -1.07
N GLU A 171 8.48 26.26 -1.43
CA GLU A 171 9.09 26.29 -2.77
C GLU A 171 8.09 25.85 -3.86
N VAL A 172 7.30 24.81 -3.61
CA VAL A 172 6.23 24.37 -4.54
C VAL A 172 5.19 25.48 -4.73
N GLU A 173 4.68 26.09 -3.66
CA GLU A 173 3.70 27.17 -3.75
C GLU A 173 4.26 28.39 -4.49
N ALA A 174 5.54 28.72 -4.30
CA ALA A 174 6.18 29.82 -5.02
C ALA A 174 6.28 29.55 -6.52
N LEU A 175 6.57 28.31 -6.92
CA LEU A 175 6.63 27.91 -8.33
C LEU A 175 5.24 27.92 -8.99
N LEU A 176 4.20 27.51 -8.26
CA LEU A 176 2.83 27.43 -8.77
C LEU A 176 2.05 28.74 -8.68
N ALA A 177 2.60 29.78 -8.04
CA ALA A 177 1.88 31.02 -7.72
C ALA A 177 1.24 31.75 -8.92
N ASN A 178 1.77 31.56 -10.13
CA ASN A 178 1.26 32.19 -11.36
C ASN A 178 0.72 31.18 -12.38
N ASP A 179 0.61 29.89 -12.00
CA ASP A 179 0.05 28.86 -12.88
C ASP A 179 -1.48 28.91 -12.79
N PRO A 180 -2.20 29.25 -13.89
CA PRO A 180 -3.65 29.37 -13.88
C PRO A 180 -4.38 28.03 -13.74
N GLU A 181 -3.70 26.89 -13.94
CA GLU A 181 -4.28 25.55 -13.77
C GLU A 181 -4.02 24.98 -12.36
N ALA A 182 -3.10 25.57 -11.59
CA ALA A 182 -2.83 25.18 -10.22
C ALA A 182 -3.76 25.92 -9.24
N ALA A 183 -4.56 25.16 -8.48
CA ALA A 183 -5.36 25.73 -7.41
C ALA A 183 -4.44 26.27 -6.29
N PRO A 184 -4.59 27.54 -5.85
CA PRO A 184 -3.75 28.07 -4.79
C PRO A 184 -4.09 27.43 -3.44
N ALA A 185 -3.09 27.24 -2.59
CA ALA A 185 -3.31 26.82 -1.21
C ALA A 185 -4.27 27.79 -0.48
N PRO A 186 -5.20 27.29 0.37
CA PRO A 186 -6.03 28.14 1.21
C PRO A 186 -5.17 29.04 2.10
N ARG A 187 -5.65 30.27 2.33
CA ARG A 187 -5.08 31.15 3.34
C ARG A 187 -5.80 30.90 4.66
N ASP A 188 -5.05 30.79 5.75
CA ASP A 188 -5.58 30.72 7.11
C ASP A 188 -6.29 32.03 7.51
#